data_AF-A0A7W6B802-F1
#
_entry.id   AF-A0A7W6B802-F1
#
_cell.length_a   1.000
_cell.length_b   1.000
_cell.length_c   1.000
_cell.angle_alpha   90.00
_cell.angle_beta   90.00
_cell.angle_gamma   90.00
#
_symmetry.space_group_name_H-M   'P 1'
#
loop_
_entity.id
_entity.type
_entity.pdbx_description
1 polymer ?
#
loop_
_entity_poly.entity_id
_entity_poly.type
_entity_poly.pdbx_seq_one_letter_code
_entity_poly.pdbx_strand_id
1 'polypeptide(L)' 'MQPLEPNTVANLAFGGPKRNRLFIAATRSLYSVYVAATGAQTP' A
#
# COMPACT_ATOMS: atom_id res chain seq x y z
N MET A 1 -18.26 12.50 -7.05
CA MET A 1 -17.79 11.65 -5.94
C MET A 1 -17.87 10.21 -6.44
N GLN A 2 -16.77 9.64 -6.95
CA GLN A 2 -16.77 8.25 -7.44
C GLN A 2 -16.70 7.28 -6.25
N PRO A 3 -17.49 6.19 -6.25
CA PRO A 3 -17.41 5.15 -5.22
C PRO A 3 -16.00 4.52 -5.19
N LEU A 4 -15.50 4.16 -4.00
CA LEU A 4 -14.31 3.31 -3.88
C LEU A 4 -14.69 1.88 -4.28
N GLU A 5 -14.60 1.59 -5.57
CA GLU A 5 -14.73 0.24 -6.08
C GLU A 5 -13.49 -0.58 -5.67
N PRO A 6 -13.65 -1.80 -5.13
CA PRO A 6 -12.54 -2.70 -4.86
C PRO A 6 -11.90 -3.13 -6.18
N ASN A 7 -10.79 -2.51 -6.53
CA ASN A 7 -10.00 -2.85 -7.70
C ASN A 7 -9.01 -3.96 -7.37
N THR A 8 -8.77 -4.87 -8.32
CA THR A 8 -7.70 -5.86 -8.21
C THR A 8 -6.37 -5.17 -7.96
N VAL A 9 -5.66 -5.61 -6.91
CA VAL A 9 -4.36 -5.07 -6.52
C VAL A 9 -3.28 -5.94 -7.13
N ALA A 10 -2.34 -5.32 -7.84
CA ALA A 10 -1.23 -6.04 -8.46
C ALA A 10 -0.02 -6.19 -7.53
N ASN A 11 0.21 -5.22 -6.63
CA ASN A 11 1.39 -5.20 -5.76
C ASN A 11 1.13 -4.41 -4.46
N LEU A 12 1.83 -4.83 -3.41
CA LEU A 12 1.88 -4.23 -2.08
C LEU A 12 3.35 -4.14 -1.64
N ALA A 13 3.79 -2.96 -1.19
CA ALA A 13 5.17 -2.78 -0.70
C ALA A 13 5.22 -1.85 0.52
N PHE A 14 6.05 -2.23 1.51
CA PHE A 14 6.39 -1.34 2.62
C PHE A 14 7.44 -0.32 2.18
N GLY A 15 7.27 0.92 2.59
CA GLY A 15 8.23 1.99 2.33
C GLY A 15 8.10 3.18 3.27
N GLY A 16 8.73 4.29 2.90
CA GLY A 16 8.91 5.45 3.75
C GLY A 16 10.05 5.30 4.78
N PRO A 17 10.48 6.39 5.44
CA PRO A 17 11.68 6.39 6.28
C PRO A 17 11.62 5.41 7.47
N LYS A 18 10.41 5.14 7.97
CA LYS A 18 10.16 4.18 9.07
C LYS A 18 9.64 2.83 8.59
N ARG A 19 9.56 2.61 7.26
CA ARG A 19 8.99 1.41 6.61
C ARG A 19 7.61 0.99 7.14
N ASN A 20 6.84 1.96 7.58
CA ASN A 20 5.51 1.77 8.15
C ASN A 20 4.41 2.32 7.23
N ARG A 21 4.75 2.65 5.99
CA ARG A 21 3.79 3.03 4.96
C ARG A 21 3.65 1.87 3.99
N LEU A 22 2.44 1.35 3.86
CA LEU A 22 2.09 0.35 2.87
C LEU A 22 1.56 1.06 1.62
N PHE A 23 2.24 0.86 0.49
CA PHE A 23 1.80 1.31 -0.83
C PHE A 23 1.01 0.20 -1.51
N ILE A 24 -0.11 0.57 -2.11
CA ILE A 24 -1.05 -0.34 -2.77
C ILE A 24 -1.25 0.14 -4.20
N ALA A 25 -0.75 -0.64 -5.16
CA ALA A 25 -0.93 -0.35 -6.59
C ALA A 25 -2.13 -1.13 -7.12
N ALA A 26 -3.23 -0.42 -7.37
CA ALA A 26 -4.42 -0.94 -8.03
C ALA A 26 -4.43 -0.55 -9.52
N THR A 27 -5.28 -1.18 -10.31
CA THR A 27 -5.33 -1.03 -11.78
C THR A 27 -5.34 0.41 -12.29
N ARG A 28 -6.00 1.34 -11.58
CA ARG A 28 -6.18 2.74 -12.00
C ARG A 28 -5.91 3.74 -10.87
N SER A 29 -5.39 3.26 -9.75
CA SER A 29 -5.27 4.08 -8.55
C SER A 29 -4.12 3.59 -7.68
N LEU A 30 -3.45 4.53 -7.02
CA LEU A 30 -2.40 4.25 -6.07
C LEU A 30 -2.84 4.76 -4.69
N TYR A 31 -2.87 3.86 -3.72
CA TYR A 31 -3.22 4.16 -2.35
C TYR A 31 -2.00 4.01 -1.45
N SER A 32 -1.98 4.74 -0.33
CA SER A 32 -0.98 4.54 0.70
C SER A 32 -1.60 4.68 2.07
N VAL A 33 -1.29 3.75 2.97
CA VAL A 33 -1.77 3.77 4.36
C VAL A 33 -0.59 3.63 5.32
N TYR A 34 -0.65 4.34 6.44
CA TYR A 34 0.27 4.09 7.54
C TYR A 34 -0.24 2.92 8.36
N VAL A 35 0.67 2.05 8.75
CA VAL A 35 0.37 0.91 9.62
C VAL A 35 1.21 0.99 10.89
N ALA A 36 0.71 0.37 11.97
CA ALA A 36 1.46 0.21 13.22
C ALA A 36 2.42 -0.99 13.16
N ALA A 37 3.06 -1.19 12.01
CA ALA A 37 4.02 -2.27 11.76
C ALA A 37 5.19 -1.75 10.90
N THR A 38 6.36 -2.34 11.05
CA THR A 38 7.54 -2.04 10.24
C THR A 38 7.75 -3.18 9.25
N GLY A 39 7.82 -2.89 7.96
CA GLY A 39 8.03 -3.89 6.91
C GLY A 39 9.33 -4.66 7.08
N ALA A 40 9.27 -5.98 6.92
CA ALA A 40 10.43 -6.86 6.98
C ALA A 40 11.38 -6.58 5.79
N GLN A 41 12.69 -6.50 6.05
CA GLN A 41 13.70 -6.25 5.01
C GLN A 41 14.16 -7.54 4.31
N THR A 42 13.97 -8.69 4.94
CA THR A 42 14.36 -10.01 4.45
C THR A 42 13.27 -11.02 4.81
N PRO A 43 12.98 -12.01 3.95
CA PRO A 43 12.21 -13.19 4.35
C PRO A 43 12.97 -14.04 5.37
#